data_AF-A0A348NNT9-F1
#
_entry.id   AF-A0A348NNT9-F1
#
_cell.length_a   1.000
_cell.length_b   1.000
_cell.length_c   1.000
_cell.angle_alpha   90.00
_cell.angle_beta   90.00
_cell.angle_gamma   90.00
#
_symmetry.space_group_name_H-M   'P 1'
#
loop_
_entity.id
_entity.type
_entity.pdbx_description
1 polymer ?
#
loop_
_entity_poly.entity_id
_entity_poly.type
_entity_poly.pdbx_seq_one_letter_code
_entity_poly.pdbx_strand_id
1 'polypeptide(L)'
;MVLVPDAKTGKVGTSRPVSYRKYFILPATRAEYVFSVGGTLQSIQVPAEFDMLSAISQFFPDSNLKNAVPSQESPSGQALQLNHSVKAGEPLMRFDITLGDALFVDRISYHFKRPKAGDPFVFRTNDIRAKLGRLTGDYSDKYYIKRIGGIGGETLEIKDGELFVDGAPRDEVEAFTRNAAKEGEYGGYINQTLLAESRTLEIPDNKFVALGDNSANSLDSRYWGFVPDRSVIGKAIFIYYPFTKRWGLAE
;
A
#
# COMPACT_ATOMS: atom_id res chain seq x y z
N MET A 1 -28.58 -5.47 0.58
CA MET A 1 -27.84 -4.30 0.06
C MET A 1 -26.79 -4.79 -0.94
N VAL A 2 -26.57 -4.03 -2.01
CA VAL A 2 -25.58 -4.37 -3.04
C VAL A 2 -24.73 -3.16 -3.45
N LEU A 3 -23.50 -3.41 -3.90
CA LEU A 3 -22.62 -2.43 -4.53
C LEU A 3 -22.79 -2.51 -6.06
N VAL A 4 -23.03 -1.37 -6.68
CA VAL A 4 -23.48 -1.25 -8.07
C VAL A 4 -22.31 -0.83 -8.98
N PRO A 5 -21.90 -1.67 -9.95
CA PRO A 5 -20.95 -1.29 -10.98
C PRO A 5 -21.55 -0.26 -11.93
N ASP A 6 -20.69 0.57 -12.52
CA ASP A 6 -21.09 1.55 -13.52
C ASP A 6 -21.68 0.88 -14.76
N ALA A 7 -22.78 1.45 -15.26
CA ALA A 7 -23.56 0.90 -16.36
C ALA A 7 -22.81 0.77 -17.68
N LYS A 8 -21.82 1.66 -17.93
CA LYS A 8 -21.10 1.72 -19.20
C LYS A 8 -19.82 0.89 -19.18
N THR A 9 -19.14 0.90 -18.04
CA THR A 9 -17.80 0.33 -17.90
C THR A 9 -17.81 -1.02 -17.19
N GLY A 10 -18.89 -1.37 -16.49
CA GLY A 10 -18.96 -2.56 -15.63
C GLY A 10 -18.02 -2.49 -14.43
N LYS A 11 -17.34 -1.35 -14.21
CA LYS A 11 -16.37 -1.17 -13.13
C LYS A 11 -17.03 -0.61 -11.88
N VAL A 12 -16.60 -1.09 -10.73
CA VAL A 12 -16.99 -0.57 -9.42
C VAL A 12 -16.03 0.56 -9.05
N GLY A 13 -16.58 1.70 -8.63
CA GLY A 13 -15.78 2.91 -8.41
C GLY A 13 -15.43 3.57 -9.74
N THR A 14 -16.25 4.54 -10.18
CA THR A 14 -15.85 5.35 -11.34
C THR A 14 -15.16 6.60 -10.86
N SER A 15 -13.94 6.83 -11.35
CA SER A 15 -13.23 8.06 -11.08
C SER A 15 -13.85 9.19 -11.89
N ARG A 16 -14.27 10.26 -11.23
CA ARG A 16 -14.58 11.53 -11.89
C ARG A 16 -13.51 12.55 -11.52
N PRO A 17 -12.90 13.24 -12.49
CA PRO A 17 -12.06 14.40 -12.19
C PRO A 17 -12.96 15.50 -11.65
N VAL A 18 -12.98 15.65 -10.33
CA VAL A 18 -13.63 16.77 -9.65
C VAL A 18 -12.53 17.69 -9.17
N SER A 19 -12.61 18.98 -9.49
CA SER A 19 -11.61 19.96 -9.07
C SER A 19 -11.68 20.13 -7.55
N TYR A 20 -10.77 19.46 -6.84
CA TYR A 20 -10.44 19.79 -5.46
C TYR A 20 -8.92 19.79 -5.33
N ARG A 21 -8.43 20.56 -4.35
CA ARG A 21 -6.99 20.67 -4.10
C ARG A 21 -6.58 19.79 -2.92
N LYS A 22 -5.77 18.77 -3.18
CA LYS A 22 -5.05 18.03 -2.15
C LYS A 22 -3.94 18.93 -1.59
N TYR A 23 -3.85 19.04 -0.27
CA TYR A 23 -2.93 19.95 0.43
C TYR A 23 -3.01 21.42 -0.05
N PHE A 24 -4.20 21.89 -0.43
CA PHE A 24 -4.45 23.26 -0.92
C PHE A 24 -3.81 23.65 -2.27
N ILE A 25 -2.96 22.81 -2.87
CA ILE A 25 -2.21 23.16 -4.10
C ILE A 25 -2.18 22.07 -5.18
N LEU A 26 -2.33 20.78 -4.86
CA LEU A 26 -2.22 19.71 -5.84
C LEU A 26 -3.60 19.34 -6.41
N PRO A 27 -3.78 19.28 -7.75
CA PRO A 27 -5.01 18.76 -8.34
C PRO A 27 -5.18 17.29 -7.95
N ALA A 28 -6.40 16.89 -7.62
CA ALA A 28 -6.73 15.51 -7.26
C ALA A 28 -8.08 15.08 -7.84
N THR A 29 -8.35 13.78 -7.82
CA THR A 29 -9.57 13.16 -8.38
C THR A 29 -10.28 12.35 -7.31
N ARG A 30 -11.60 12.16 -7.48
CA ARG A 30 -12.41 11.32 -6.58
C ARG A 30 -12.92 10.10 -7.32
N ALA A 31 -13.03 8.98 -6.59
CA ALA A 31 -13.82 7.83 -7.01
C ALA A 31 -15.23 7.92 -6.42
N GLU A 32 -16.23 7.59 -7.23
CA GLU A 32 -17.63 7.47 -6.82
C GLU A 32 -18.04 5.99 -6.76
N TYR A 33 -18.50 5.56 -5.60
CA TYR A 33 -19.05 4.21 -5.36
C TYR A 33 -20.55 4.32 -5.10
N VAL A 34 -21.33 3.50 -5.80
CA VAL A 34 -22.80 3.52 -5.72
C VAL A 34 -23.30 2.25 -5.04
N PHE A 35 -24.13 2.41 -4.02
CA PHE A 35 -24.77 1.34 -3.27
C PHE A 35 -26.27 1.39 -3.52
N SER A 36 -26.92 0.22 -3.58
CA SER A 36 -28.37 0.13 -3.45
C SER A 36 -28.75 -0.34 -2.05
N VAL A 37 -29.50 0.52 -1.35
CA VAL A 37 -30.01 0.29 0.02
C VAL A 37 -31.53 0.39 -0.02
N GLY A 38 -32.22 -0.73 0.16
CA GLY A 38 -33.68 -0.79 0.11
C GLY A 38 -34.26 -0.33 -1.24
N GLY A 39 -33.61 -0.68 -2.35
CA GLY A 39 -34.00 -0.26 -3.70
C GLY A 39 -33.67 1.19 -4.06
N THR A 40 -33.03 1.94 -3.15
CA THR A 40 -32.60 3.33 -3.40
C THR A 40 -31.10 3.39 -3.63
N LEU A 41 -30.69 4.04 -4.73
CA LEU A 41 -29.28 4.28 -5.03
C LEU A 41 -28.73 5.42 -4.18
N GLN A 42 -27.59 5.15 -3.52
CA GLN A 42 -26.82 6.07 -2.70
C GLN A 42 -25.39 6.09 -3.23
N SER A 43 -24.74 7.26 -3.28
CA SER A 43 -23.32 7.33 -3.67
C SER A 43 -22.45 7.90 -2.57
N ILE A 44 -21.20 7.43 -2.54
CA ILE A 44 -20.13 7.99 -1.71
C ILE A 44 -18.96 8.37 -2.60
N GLN A 45 -18.40 9.54 -2.34
CA GLN A 45 -17.22 10.03 -3.02
C GLN A 45 -16.02 10.01 -2.07
N VAL A 46 -14.96 9.37 -2.51
CA VAL A 46 -13.69 9.23 -1.78
C VAL A 46 -12.54 9.66 -2.68
N PRO A 47 -11.34 9.99 -2.16
CA PRO A 47 -10.15 10.16 -2.99
C PRO A 47 -9.98 8.96 -3.92
N ALA A 48 -9.51 9.18 -5.15
CA ALA A 48 -9.40 8.11 -6.15
C ALA A 48 -8.48 6.96 -5.71
N GLU A 49 -7.54 7.23 -4.79
CA GLU A 49 -6.66 6.24 -4.18
C GLU A 49 -7.30 5.42 -3.03
N PHE A 50 -8.51 5.77 -2.58
CA PHE A 50 -9.17 5.06 -1.49
C PHE A 50 -9.67 3.68 -1.96
N ASP A 51 -9.21 2.62 -1.31
CA ASP A 51 -9.66 1.26 -1.59
C ASP A 51 -10.95 0.92 -0.85
N MET A 52 -12.07 1.24 -1.49
CA MET A 52 -13.41 0.95 -0.96
C MET A 52 -13.68 -0.56 -0.85
N LEU A 53 -13.14 -1.40 -1.73
CA LEU A 53 -13.40 -2.84 -1.67
C LEU A 53 -12.73 -3.45 -0.44
N SER A 54 -11.50 -3.02 -0.13
CA SER A 54 -10.83 -3.39 1.11
C SER A 54 -11.61 -2.92 2.33
N ALA A 55 -12.07 -1.65 2.35
CA ALA A 55 -12.92 -1.15 3.44
C ALA A 55 -14.20 -2.00 3.62
N ILE A 56 -14.91 -2.28 2.53
CA ILE A 56 -16.12 -3.11 2.53
C ILE A 56 -15.82 -4.51 3.07
N SER A 57 -14.72 -5.13 2.69
CA SER A 57 -14.35 -6.46 3.18
C SER A 57 -14.07 -6.49 4.69
N GLN A 58 -13.62 -5.37 5.27
CA GLN A 58 -13.43 -5.24 6.72
C GLN A 58 -14.76 -5.08 7.46
N PHE A 59 -15.70 -4.27 6.94
CA PHE A 59 -17.03 -4.10 7.55
C PHE A 59 -17.94 -5.30 7.32
N PHE A 60 -17.79 -5.98 6.18
CA PHE A 60 -18.61 -7.11 5.76
C PHE A 60 -17.71 -8.26 5.28
N PRO A 61 -17.11 -9.03 6.22
CA PRO A 61 -16.20 -10.12 5.89
C PRO A 61 -16.80 -11.19 4.97
N ASP A 62 -18.11 -11.41 5.07
CA ASP A 62 -18.83 -12.40 4.27
C ASP A 62 -19.29 -11.86 2.90
N SER A 63 -18.90 -10.64 2.51
CA SER A 63 -19.28 -10.05 1.23
C SER A 63 -18.72 -10.80 0.02
N ASN A 64 -19.52 -10.92 -1.03
CA ASN A 64 -19.10 -11.46 -2.31
C ASN A 64 -18.72 -10.32 -3.28
N LEU A 65 -17.48 -9.87 -3.15
CA LEU A 65 -16.92 -8.79 -3.99
C LEU A 65 -16.23 -9.29 -5.26
N LYS A 66 -16.05 -10.60 -5.40
CA LYS A 66 -15.34 -11.21 -6.54
C LYS A 66 -16.26 -11.56 -7.69
N ASN A 67 -17.48 -12.02 -7.38
CA ASN A 67 -18.42 -12.50 -8.38
C ASN A 67 -19.67 -11.61 -8.37
N ALA A 68 -19.86 -10.85 -9.46
CA ALA A 68 -21.09 -10.10 -9.65
C ALA A 68 -22.29 -11.04 -9.87
N VAL A 69 -23.43 -10.63 -9.35
CA VAL A 69 -24.71 -11.34 -9.46
C VAL A 69 -25.72 -10.48 -10.22
N PRO A 70 -26.72 -11.09 -10.88
CA PRO A 70 -27.82 -10.34 -11.45
C PRO A 70 -28.52 -9.47 -10.39
N SER A 71 -28.82 -8.22 -10.74
CA SER A 71 -29.53 -7.28 -9.86
C SER A 71 -30.42 -6.36 -10.68
N GLN A 72 -31.71 -6.31 -10.33
CA GLN A 72 -32.66 -5.35 -10.91
C GLN A 72 -32.47 -3.93 -10.38
N GLU A 73 -31.81 -3.79 -9.23
CA GLU A 73 -31.50 -2.49 -8.63
C GLU A 73 -30.29 -1.82 -9.28
N SER A 74 -29.53 -2.57 -10.08
CA SER A 74 -28.34 -2.08 -10.76
C SER A 74 -28.66 -1.65 -12.20
N PRO A 75 -28.29 -0.43 -12.62
CA PRO A 75 -28.42 -0.01 -14.02
C PRO A 75 -27.61 -0.86 -15.01
N SER A 76 -26.56 -1.56 -14.56
CA SER A 76 -25.80 -2.52 -15.39
C SER A 76 -26.44 -3.93 -15.43
N GLY A 77 -27.50 -4.17 -14.63
CA GLY A 77 -28.08 -5.48 -14.42
C GLY A 77 -27.25 -6.42 -13.52
N GLN A 78 -26.10 -5.96 -13.03
CA GLN A 78 -25.14 -6.72 -12.23
C GLN A 78 -24.80 -5.99 -10.93
N ALA A 79 -24.57 -6.68 -9.82
CA ALA A 79 -24.13 -6.05 -8.57
C ALA A 79 -23.23 -6.98 -7.74
N LEU A 80 -22.42 -6.41 -6.83
CA LEU A 80 -21.66 -7.16 -5.84
C LEU A 80 -22.46 -7.25 -4.54
N GLN A 81 -22.62 -8.45 -3.99
CA GLN A 81 -23.39 -8.67 -2.78
C GLN A 81 -22.55 -8.38 -1.54
N LEU A 82 -23.07 -7.53 -0.65
CA LEU A 82 -22.43 -7.26 0.63
C LEU A 82 -22.80 -8.26 1.73
N ASN A 83 -23.79 -9.12 1.48
CA ASN A 83 -24.29 -10.13 2.41
C ASN A 83 -24.66 -9.56 3.79
N HIS A 84 -25.15 -8.31 3.80
CA HIS A 84 -25.52 -7.59 5.00
C HIS A 84 -26.83 -6.83 4.82
N SER A 85 -27.56 -6.65 5.92
CA SER A 85 -28.81 -5.90 6.00
C SER A 85 -28.74 -4.95 7.20
N VAL A 86 -29.26 -3.73 7.02
CA VAL A 86 -29.34 -2.71 8.07
C VAL A 86 -30.78 -2.22 8.18
N LYS A 87 -31.18 -1.73 9.35
CA LYS A 87 -32.47 -1.05 9.52
C LYS A 87 -32.37 0.41 9.11
N ALA A 88 -33.50 1.00 8.72
CA ALA A 88 -33.56 2.44 8.46
C ALA A 88 -33.13 3.22 9.72
N GLY A 89 -32.18 4.15 9.54
CA GLY A 89 -31.58 4.93 10.62
C GLY A 89 -30.28 4.35 11.21
N GLU A 90 -29.92 3.10 10.90
CA GLU A 90 -28.64 2.52 11.30
C GLU A 90 -27.52 2.95 10.32
N PRO A 91 -26.33 3.31 10.83
CA PRO A 91 -25.20 3.64 9.97
C PRO A 91 -24.73 2.38 9.24
N LEU A 92 -24.51 2.50 7.94
CA LEU A 92 -24.07 1.38 7.12
C LEU A 92 -22.58 1.05 7.33
N MET A 93 -21.73 2.05 7.18
CA MET A 93 -20.29 1.99 7.43
C MET A 93 -19.90 3.31 8.08
N ARG A 94 -18.93 3.26 9.00
CA ARG A 94 -18.29 4.45 9.57
C ARG A 94 -16.80 4.30 9.42
N PHE A 95 -16.19 5.13 8.58
CA PHE A 95 -14.77 5.08 8.33
C PHE A 95 -14.21 6.48 8.19
N ASP A 96 -12.92 6.61 8.51
CA ASP A 96 -12.15 7.80 8.26
C ASP A 96 -11.40 7.65 6.95
N ILE A 97 -11.34 8.73 6.18
CA ILE A 97 -10.47 8.81 5.01
C ILE A 97 -9.17 9.44 5.49
N THR A 98 -8.21 8.59 5.83
CA THR A 98 -6.85 9.05 6.13
C THR A 98 -6.08 9.20 4.82
N LEU A 99 -5.48 10.37 4.62
CA LEU A 99 -4.47 10.51 3.59
C LEU A 99 -3.22 9.79 4.08
N GLY A 100 -2.53 9.10 3.17
CA GLY A 100 -1.17 8.64 3.44
C GLY A 100 -0.24 9.80 3.81
N ASP A 101 0.90 9.46 4.39
CA ASP A 101 1.86 10.44 4.89
C ASP A 101 2.43 11.27 3.73
N ALA A 102 2.40 12.58 3.90
CA ALA A 102 3.10 13.53 3.06
C ALA A 102 4.41 13.91 3.76
N LEU A 103 5.51 13.76 3.02
CA LEU A 103 6.84 13.80 3.60
C LEU A 103 7.82 14.58 2.73
N PHE A 104 8.88 15.09 3.36
CA PHE A 104 10.04 15.64 2.68
C PHE A 104 11.05 14.56 2.36
N VAL A 105 11.67 14.66 1.19
CA VAL A 105 12.72 13.77 0.72
C VAL A 105 14.00 14.56 0.54
N ASP A 106 15.07 14.15 1.22
CA ASP A 106 16.41 14.66 0.97
C ASP A 106 17.00 13.99 -0.26
N ARG A 107 17.06 14.74 -1.36
CA ARG A 107 17.64 14.31 -2.64
C ARG A 107 19.11 14.75 -2.79
N ILE A 108 19.58 15.67 -1.95
CA ILE A 108 20.89 16.31 -2.11
C ILE A 108 21.97 15.47 -1.44
N SER A 109 21.74 15.08 -0.17
CA SER A 109 22.75 14.35 0.58
C SER A 109 23.13 13.01 -0.06
N TYR A 110 22.24 12.43 -0.87
CA TYR A 110 22.49 11.18 -1.61
C TYR A 110 23.60 11.27 -2.64
N HIS A 111 23.91 12.47 -3.12
CA HIS A 111 25.07 12.68 -3.99
C HIS A 111 26.40 12.56 -3.25
N PHE A 112 26.39 12.60 -1.91
CA PHE A 112 27.59 12.61 -1.07
C PHE A 112 27.63 11.46 -0.06
N LYS A 113 26.48 10.85 0.25
CA LYS A 113 26.35 9.76 1.21
C LYS A 113 25.44 8.69 0.61
N ARG A 114 25.94 7.46 0.56
CA ARG A 114 25.11 6.31 0.16
C ARG A 114 24.06 6.05 1.25
N PRO A 115 22.81 5.74 0.88
CA PRO A 115 21.81 5.26 1.83
C PRO A 115 22.30 4.00 2.56
N LYS A 116 21.83 3.84 3.80
CA LYS A 116 22.19 2.74 4.68
C LYS A 116 21.01 1.81 4.91
N ALA A 117 21.29 0.61 5.39
CA ALA A 117 20.25 -0.26 5.95
C ALA A 117 19.46 0.50 7.03
N GLY A 118 18.15 0.22 7.09
CA GLY A 118 17.22 0.92 7.96
C GLY A 118 16.68 2.25 7.44
N ASP A 119 17.32 2.90 6.45
CA ASP A 119 16.80 4.18 5.93
C ASP A 119 15.43 4.02 5.22
N PRO A 120 14.43 4.85 5.54
CA PRO A 120 13.25 4.99 4.69
C PRO A 120 13.64 5.80 3.44
N PHE A 121 13.48 5.20 2.26
CA PHE A 121 13.99 5.74 1.01
C PHE A 121 12.92 5.75 -0.08
N VAL A 122 12.99 6.77 -0.92
CA VAL A 122 12.15 6.93 -2.10
C VAL A 122 12.95 6.53 -3.33
N PHE A 123 12.35 5.78 -4.23
CA PHE A 123 12.98 5.34 -5.49
C PHE A 123 11.97 5.32 -6.65
N ARG A 124 12.49 5.46 -7.88
CA ARG A 124 11.71 5.30 -9.12
C ARG A 124 11.54 3.82 -9.44
N THR A 125 10.37 3.45 -9.91
CA THR A 125 10.06 2.04 -10.23
C THR A 125 10.47 1.62 -11.64
N ASN A 126 11.05 2.51 -12.45
CA ASN A 126 11.35 2.29 -13.87
C ASN A 126 12.19 1.02 -14.11
N ASP A 127 13.23 0.81 -13.31
CA ASP A 127 14.11 -0.37 -13.41
C ASP A 127 13.43 -1.70 -12.98
N ILE A 128 12.31 -1.63 -12.26
CA ILE A 128 11.52 -2.79 -11.82
C ILE A 128 10.12 -2.86 -12.47
N ARG A 129 9.83 -1.97 -13.41
CA ARG A 129 8.51 -1.75 -14.01
C ARG A 129 7.93 -3.01 -14.65
N ALA A 130 8.74 -3.73 -15.41
CA ALA A 130 8.27 -4.95 -16.07
C ALA A 130 7.84 -6.03 -15.06
N LYS A 131 8.51 -6.12 -13.91
CA LYS A 131 8.15 -7.06 -12.85
C LYS A 131 6.88 -6.59 -12.12
N LEU A 132 6.80 -5.31 -11.77
CA LEU A 132 5.60 -4.73 -11.17
C LEU A 132 4.37 -4.86 -12.07
N GLY A 133 4.50 -4.61 -13.38
CA GLY A 133 3.40 -4.74 -14.32
C GLY A 133 2.90 -6.19 -14.47
N ARG A 134 3.79 -7.18 -14.36
CA ARG A 134 3.37 -8.60 -14.30
C ARG A 134 2.63 -8.94 -13.00
N LEU A 135 3.01 -8.31 -11.89
CA LEU A 135 2.40 -8.55 -10.58
C LEU A 135 1.06 -7.81 -10.40
N THR A 136 0.92 -6.62 -11.01
CA THR A 136 -0.18 -5.69 -10.72
C THR A 136 -1.06 -5.34 -11.92
N GLY A 137 -0.62 -5.69 -13.14
CA GLY A 137 -1.24 -5.22 -14.38
C GLY A 137 -0.91 -3.77 -14.74
N ASP A 138 -0.16 -3.04 -13.90
CA ASP A 138 0.16 -1.63 -14.08
C ASP A 138 1.63 -1.43 -14.48
N TYR A 139 1.83 -0.89 -15.68
CA TYR A 139 3.14 -0.62 -16.28
C TYR A 139 3.52 0.86 -16.26
N SER A 140 2.88 1.67 -15.41
CA SER A 140 3.24 3.08 -15.24
C SER A 140 4.50 3.28 -14.40
N ASP A 141 5.24 4.34 -14.70
CA ASP A 141 6.38 4.78 -13.88
C ASP A 141 5.84 5.44 -12.60
N LYS A 142 6.37 5.02 -11.44
CA LYS A 142 5.94 5.48 -10.12
C LYS A 142 7.13 5.80 -9.22
N TYR A 143 6.81 6.45 -8.10
CA TYR A 143 7.72 6.61 -6.97
C TYR A 143 7.20 5.78 -5.82
N TYR A 144 8.05 4.89 -5.28
CA TYR A 144 7.73 4.11 -4.09
C TYR A 144 8.58 4.57 -2.91
N ILE A 145 8.02 4.46 -1.72
CA ILE A 145 8.73 4.55 -0.45
C ILE A 145 8.69 3.21 0.27
N LYS A 146 9.85 2.78 0.78
CA LYS A 146 10.07 1.56 1.55
C LYS A 146 11.24 1.81 2.52
N ARG A 147 11.53 0.84 3.38
CA ARG A 147 12.75 0.79 4.18
C ARG A 147 13.80 -0.05 3.50
N ILE A 148 15.07 0.32 3.61
CA ILE A 148 16.18 -0.52 3.15
C ILE A 148 16.34 -1.68 4.14
N GLY A 149 15.87 -2.86 3.77
CA GLY A 149 16.07 -4.08 4.55
C GLY A 149 17.47 -4.66 4.40
N GLY A 150 18.14 -4.39 3.27
CA GLY A 150 19.55 -4.73 3.08
C GLY A 150 20.21 -4.03 1.91
N ILE A 151 21.54 -4.03 1.95
CA ILE A 151 22.45 -3.37 0.99
C ILE A 151 23.35 -4.41 0.29
N GLY A 152 23.95 -4.03 -0.83
CA GLY A 152 24.85 -4.91 -1.59
C GLY A 152 25.98 -5.50 -0.74
N GLY A 153 26.24 -6.80 -0.92
CA GLY A 153 27.21 -7.59 -0.16
C GLY A 153 26.61 -8.35 1.02
N GLU A 154 25.42 -7.99 1.49
CA GLU A 154 24.74 -8.66 2.60
C GLU A 154 23.96 -9.90 2.15
N THR A 155 23.78 -10.86 3.06
CA THR A 155 22.86 -11.99 2.91
C THR A 155 21.67 -11.85 3.86
N LEU A 156 20.46 -11.75 3.31
CA LEU A 156 19.24 -11.64 4.11
C LEU A 156 18.54 -12.98 4.32
N GLU A 157 17.87 -13.12 5.47
CA GLU A 157 16.98 -14.22 5.80
C GLU A 157 15.81 -13.69 6.66
N ILE A 158 14.63 -14.29 6.56
CA ILE A 158 13.51 -14.02 7.48
C ILE A 158 13.21 -15.29 8.26
N LYS A 159 13.23 -15.20 9.60
CA LYS A 159 12.92 -16.30 10.53
C LYS A 159 11.92 -15.82 11.58
N ASP A 160 10.82 -16.53 11.74
CA ASP A 160 9.79 -16.28 12.77
C ASP A 160 9.21 -14.84 12.82
N GLY A 161 9.31 -14.08 11.73
CA GLY A 161 8.87 -12.68 11.66
C GLY A 161 10.00 -11.66 11.82
N GLU A 162 11.22 -12.10 12.07
CA GLU A 162 12.40 -11.26 12.27
C GLU A 162 13.31 -11.30 11.03
N LEU A 163 13.93 -10.16 10.73
CA LEU A 163 14.87 -10.02 9.63
C LEU A 163 16.30 -10.28 10.15
N PHE A 164 17.01 -11.15 9.47
CA PHE A 164 18.41 -11.47 9.73
C PHE A 164 19.29 -10.97 8.57
N VAL A 165 20.48 -10.51 8.92
CA VAL A 165 21.56 -10.14 8.00
C VAL A 165 22.82 -10.89 8.40
N ASP A 166 23.41 -11.63 7.46
CA ASP A 166 24.63 -12.43 7.66
C ASP A 166 24.58 -13.32 8.93
N GLY A 167 23.39 -13.84 9.24
CA GLY A 167 23.12 -14.72 10.38
C GLY A 167 22.79 -14.03 11.69
N ALA A 168 22.85 -12.70 11.78
CA ALA A 168 22.51 -11.92 12.97
C ALA A 168 21.16 -11.18 12.80
N PRO A 169 20.38 -10.95 13.87
CA PRO A 169 19.21 -10.07 13.80
C PRO A 169 19.58 -8.67 13.31
N ARG A 170 18.73 -8.10 12.46
CA ARG A 170 18.82 -6.70 12.02
C ARG A 170 17.93 -5.87 12.96
N ASP A 171 18.54 -5.01 13.76
CA ASP A 171 17.88 -4.30 14.87
C ASP A 171 18.27 -2.82 14.99
N GLU A 172 18.99 -2.26 14.01
CA GLU A 172 19.54 -0.89 14.10
C GLU A 172 18.50 0.24 14.10
N VAL A 173 17.24 -0.05 13.77
CA VAL A 173 16.12 0.91 13.80
C VAL A 173 14.87 0.31 14.42
N GLU A 174 14.02 1.16 15.02
CA GLU A 174 12.81 0.76 15.74
C GLU A 174 11.86 -0.12 14.89
N ALA A 175 11.75 0.18 13.59
CA ALA A 175 10.89 -0.60 12.69
C ALA A 175 11.29 -2.08 12.57
N PHE A 176 12.58 -2.41 12.71
CA PHE A 176 13.03 -3.80 12.68
C PHE A 176 12.74 -4.50 14.00
N THR A 177 13.07 -3.88 15.14
CA THR A 177 12.83 -4.45 16.46
C THR A 177 11.33 -4.62 16.74
N ARG A 178 10.48 -3.71 16.28
CA ARG A 178 9.02 -3.83 16.40
C ARG A 178 8.42 -4.91 15.51
N ASN A 179 8.97 -5.13 14.32
CA ASN A 179 8.59 -6.28 13.49
C ASN A 179 8.99 -7.59 14.18
N ALA A 180 10.21 -7.69 14.71
CA ALA A 180 10.66 -8.88 15.44
C ALA A 180 9.77 -9.17 16.66
N ALA A 181 9.42 -8.12 17.43
CA ALA A 181 8.54 -8.20 18.59
C ALA A 181 7.03 -8.33 18.25
N LYS A 182 6.66 -8.19 16.97
CA LYS A 182 5.27 -8.19 16.48
C LYS A 182 4.39 -7.16 17.19
N GLU A 183 4.90 -5.94 17.36
CA GLU A 183 4.28 -4.91 18.20
C GLU A 183 3.36 -3.94 17.41
N GLY A 184 2.09 -3.90 17.79
CA GLY A 184 1.12 -2.93 17.27
C GLY A 184 0.84 -3.16 15.78
N GLU A 185 1.16 -2.17 14.93
CA GLU A 185 0.95 -2.24 13.48
C GLU A 185 2.04 -3.06 12.76
N TYR A 186 3.10 -3.46 13.47
CA TYR A 186 4.22 -4.24 12.95
C TYR A 186 3.98 -5.73 13.23
N GLY A 187 3.38 -6.46 12.28
CA GLY A 187 3.04 -7.89 12.46
C GLY A 187 4.19 -8.88 12.28
N GLY A 188 5.41 -8.38 12.04
CA GLY A 188 6.57 -9.19 11.67
C GLY A 188 6.74 -9.35 10.16
N TYR A 189 7.97 -9.61 9.73
CA TYR A 189 8.31 -9.84 8.33
C TYR A 189 7.77 -11.20 7.85
N ILE A 190 7.00 -11.20 6.76
CA ILE A 190 6.49 -12.46 6.18
C ILE A 190 7.47 -13.02 5.14
N ASN A 191 7.64 -14.34 5.17
CA ASN A 191 8.38 -15.07 4.13
C ASN A 191 7.59 -15.08 2.83
N GLN A 192 8.28 -14.78 1.72
CA GLN A 192 7.64 -14.74 0.40
C GLN A 192 8.68 -14.82 -0.72
N THR A 193 8.40 -15.67 -1.72
CA THR A 193 9.12 -15.79 -3.00
C THR A 193 10.65 -15.79 -2.87
N LEU A 194 11.30 -14.61 -2.91
CA LEU A 194 12.76 -14.48 -2.82
C LEU A 194 13.30 -14.68 -1.39
N LEU A 195 12.48 -14.43 -0.38
CA LEU A 195 12.75 -14.70 1.03
C LEU A 195 11.72 -15.70 1.58
N ALA A 196 11.48 -16.80 0.85
CA ALA A 196 10.65 -17.89 1.35
C ALA A 196 11.28 -18.57 2.58
N GLU A 197 10.52 -19.39 3.30
CA GLU A 197 11.03 -20.11 4.47
C GLU A 197 12.30 -20.91 4.12
N SER A 198 13.28 -20.88 5.02
CA SER A 198 14.59 -21.53 4.86
C SER A 198 15.38 -21.07 3.63
N ARG A 199 15.09 -19.88 3.08
CA ARG A 199 15.88 -19.26 2.00
C ARG A 199 16.64 -18.05 2.48
N THR A 200 17.88 -17.96 2.01
CA THR A 200 18.69 -16.76 2.10
C THR A 200 18.71 -16.01 0.76
N LEU A 201 18.96 -14.71 0.80
CA LEU A 201 19.06 -13.84 -0.36
C LEU A 201 20.34 -13.01 -0.29
N GLU A 202 21.34 -13.38 -1.07
CA GLU A 202 22.54 -12.57 -1.28
C GLU A 202 22.21 -11.36 -2.16
N ILE A 203 22.59 -10.17 -1.69
CA ILE A 203 22.30 -8.91 -2.37
C ILE A 203 23.51 -8.52 -3.25
N PRO A 204 23.34 -8.41 -4.58
CA PRO A 204 24.43 -7.95 -5.44
C PRO A 204 24.85 -6.51 -5.12
N ASP A 205 26.10 -6.19 -5.38
CA ASP A 205 26.64 -4.83 -5.28
C ASP A 205 25.77 -3.79 -5.99
N ASN A 206 25.73 -2.59 -5.42
CA ASN A 206 24.97 -1.43 -5.93
C ASN A 206 23.46 -1.69 -6.05
N LYS A 207 22.92 -2.57 -5.21
CA LYS A 207 21.49 -2.81 -5.10
C LYS A 207 21.02 -2.81 -3.64
N PHE A 208 19.71 -2.62 -3.49
CA PHE A 208 19.01 -2.63 -2.22
C PHE A 208 17.88 -3.65 -2.23
N VAL A 209 17.57 -4.20 -1.06
CA VAL A 209 16.29 -4.87 -0.77
C VAL A 209 15.40 -3.87 -0.06
N ALA A 210 14.28 -3.51 -0.68
CA ALA A 210 13.28 -2.61 -0.13
C ALA A 210 12.20 -3.43 0.56
N LEU A 211 11.94 -3.19 1.84
CA LEU A 211 10.88 -3.86 2.62
C LEU A 211 9.87 -2.83 3.13
N GLY A 212 8.61 -3.23 3.20
CA GLY A 212 7.59 -2.43 3.87
C GLY A 212 7.50 -2.80 5.36
N ASP A 213 7.37 -1.78 6.19
CA ASP A 213 7.24 -1.91 7.63
C ASP A 213 5.97 -2.68 8.04
N ASN A 214 4.84 -2.42 7.36
CA ASN A 214 3.63 -3.24 7.42
C ASN A 214 3.77 -4.43 6.47
N SER A 215 4.60 -5.40 6.89
CA SER A 215 5.15 -6.43 6.02
C SER A 215 4.09 -7.27 5.30
N ALA A 216 3.03 -7.69 6.00
CA ALA A 216 1.96 -8.51 5.42
C ALA A 216 1.14 -7.77 4.34
N ASN A 217 1.18 -6.44 4.35
CA ASN A 217 0.42 -5.58 3.44
C ASN A 217 1.33 -4.80 2.47
N SER A 218 2.54 -5.31 2.21
CA SER A 218 3.54 -4.63 1.40
C SER A 218 3.95 -5.43 0.17
N LEU A 219 3.67 -4.89 -1.02
CA LEU A 219 4.26 -5.37 -2.27
C LEU A 219 5.67 -4.78 -2.45
N ASP A 220 6.68 -5.53 -2.02
CA ASP A 220 8.08 -5.06 -1.93
C ASP A 220 9.10 -6.06 -2.53
N SER A 221 10.40 -5.89 -2.21
CA SER A 221 11.48 -6.64 -2.85
C SER A 221 11.36 -8.15 -2.73
N ARG A 222 10.57 -8.67 -1.78
CA ARG A 222 10.26 -10.10 -1.72
C ARG A 222 9.59 -10.62 -3.00
N TYR A 223 8.81 -9.77 -3.67
CA TYR A 223 8.08 -10.10 -4.89
C TYR A 223 8.81 -9.69 -6.17
N TRP A 224 9.34 -8.47 -6.22
CA TRP A 224 9.94 -7.90 -7.45
C TRP A 224 11.47 -7.86 -7.45
N GLY A 225 12.13 -8.27 -6.36
CA GLY A 225 13.58 -8.35 -6.25
C GLY A 225 14.23 -7.02 -5.92
N PHE A 226 15.44 -6.79 -6.41
CA PHE A 226 16.29 -5.69 -5.95
C PHE A 226 15.98 -4.33 -6.60
N VAL A 227 16.27 -3.25 -5.87
CA VAL A 227 16.30 -1.86 -6.37
C VAL A 227 17.74 -1.48 -6.72
N PRO A 228 18.05 -1.09 -7.96
CA PRO A 228 19.35 -0.50 -8.29
C PRO A 228 19.58 0.83 -7.55
N ASP A 229 20.82 1.10 -7.16
CA ASP A 229 21.20 2.35 -6.50
C ASP A 229 20.82 3.61 -7.29
N ARG A 230 20.98 3.58 -8.61
CA ARG A 230 20.60 4.66 -9.54
C ARG A 230 19.11 4.98 -9.55
N SER A 231 18.26 4.06 -9.10
CA SER A 231 16.82 4.27 -9.03
C SER A 231 16.43 5.07 -7.79
N VAL A 232 17.33 5.18 -6.81
CA VAL A 232 17.10 5.90 -5.56
C VAL A 232 17.02 7.39 -5.80
N ILE A 233 16.05 8.01 -5.16
CA ILE A 233 15.73 9.42 -5.29
C ILE A 233 16.16 10.21 -4.04
N GLY A 234 16.06 9.60 -2.86
CA GLY A 234 16.47 10.22 -1.61
C GLY A 234 15.88 9.56 -0.36
N LYS A 235 16.25 10.09 0.81
CA LYS A 235 15.79 9.62 2.13
C LYS A 235 14.53 10.38 2.47
N ALA A 236 13.49 9.69 2.91
CA ALA A 236 12.39 10.36 3.58
C ALA A 236 12.90 10.86 4.93
N ILE A 237 12.80 12.17 5.20
CA ILE A 237 13.40 12.78 6.40
C ILE A 237 12.37 13.31 7.40
N PHE A 238 11.18 13.67 6.96
CA PHE A 238 10.19 14.29 7.84
C PHE A 238 8.78 14.11 7.28
N ILE A 239 7.85 13.59 8.08
CA ILE A 239 6.42 13.52 7.78
C ILE A 239 5.79 14.82 8.27
N TYR A 240 5.39 15.69 7.32
CA TYR A 240 4.80 16.99 7.66
C TYR A 240 3.28 16.95 7.78
N TYR A 241 2.62 15.92 7.25
CA TYR A 241 1.17 15.73 7.33
C TYR A 241 0.80 14.24 7.13
N PRO A 242 -0.25 13.70 7.76
CA PRO A 242 -1.13 14.35 8.74
C PRO A 242 -0.48 14.53 10.11
N PHE A 243 -1.02 15.45 10.92
CA PHE A 243 -0.61 15.67 12.31
C PHE A 243 -1.11 14.53 13.20
N THR A 244 -0.47 13.37 13.08
CA THR A 244 -0.76 12.16 13.87
C THR A 244 0.45 11.80 14.73
N LYS A 245 0.42 10.64 15.42
CA LYS A 245 1.57 10.08 16.14
C LYS A 245 2.84 9.92 15.28
N ARG A 246 2.70 9.92 13.95
CA ARG A 246 3.81 9.80 12.98
C ARG A 246 4.38 11.16 12.53
N TRP A 247 3.78 12.27 12.93
CA TRP A 247 4.30 13.59 12.57
C TRP A 247 5.67 13.81 13.22
N GLY A 248 6.67 14.18 12.42
CA GLY A 248 8.05 14.28 12.89
C GLY A 248 9.04 13.68 11.91
N LEU A 249 10.18 13.21 12.43
CA LEU A 249 11.19 12.52 11.63
C LEU A 249 10.60 11.26 11.00
N ALA A 250 10.92 11.04 9.73
CA ALA A 250 10.59 9.79 9.06
C ALA A 250 11.67 8.76 9.46
N GLU A 251 11.41 8.05 10.56
CA GLU A 251 12.23 6.94 11.06
C GLU A 251 11.49 5.61 11.05
#